data_AF-A0A7C0Y0R1-F1
#
_entry.id   AF-A0A7C0Y0R1-F1
#
_cell.length_a   1.000
_cell.length_b   1.000
_cell.length_c   1.000
_cell.angle_alpha   90.00
_cell.angle_beta   90.00
_cell.angle_gamma   90.00
#
_symmetry.space_group_name_H-M   'P 1'
#
loop_
_entity.id
_entity.type
_entity.pdbx_description
1 polymer ?
#
loop_
_entity_poly.entity_id
_entity_poly.type
_entity_poly.pdbx_seq_one_letter_code
_entity_poly.pdbx_strand_id
1 'polypeptide(L)'
;MNEVVFLIKPKGEYAKFCEKVKRKYFEYLSKGVTKFRFLVVSDDPLHRWIESVRCVLEINIAATIIVNQVRSEELGEVVQGLKNVEEIS
;
A
#
# COMPACT_ATOMS: atom_id res chain seq x y z
N MET A 1 13.14 10.36 6.64
CA MET A 1 12.32 9.90 5.50
C MET A 1 10.88 10.19 5.86
N ASN A 2 10.18 11.06 5.13
CA ASN A 2 8.85 11.52 5.56
C ASN A 2 7.69 10.70 4.98
N GLU A 3 7.92 9.88 3.94
CA GLU A 3 6.88 9.06 3.30
C GLU A 3 7.48 7.76 2.74
N VAL A 4 6.72 6.67 2.86
CA VAL A 4 6.99 5.37 2.19
C VAL A 4 5.80 5.05 1.28
N VAL A 5 6.11 4.55 0.08
CA VAL A 5 5.10 4.14 -0.90
C VAL A 5 5.08 2.63 -1.01
N PHE A 6 3.95 2.00 -0.69
CA PHE A 6 3.71 0.59 -0.94
C PHE A 6 2.97 0.41 -2.26
N LEU A 7 3.60 -0.28 -3.19
CA LEU A 7 2.97 -0.71 -4.43
C LEU A 7 2.34 -2.08 -4.22
N ILE A 8 1.01 -2.14 -4.31
CA ILE A 8 0.20 -3.33 -4.05
C ILE A 8 -0.35 -3.86 -5.37
N LYS A 9 -0.01 -5.11 -5.70
CA LYS A 9 -0.61 -5.86 -6.81
C LYS A 9 -1.37 -7.04 -6.22
N PRO A 10 -2.67 -6.91 -5.92
CA PRO A 10 -3.41 -7.96 -5.22
C PRO A 10 -3.52 -9.19 -6.10
N LYS A 11 -2.71 -10.21 -5.80
CA LYS A 11 -2.73 -11.54 -6.42
C LYS A 11 -2.70 -12.59 -5.32
N GLY A 12 -3.48 -13.67 -5.46
CA GLY A 12 -3.49 -14.79 -4.52
C GLY A 12 -4.34 -14.58 -3.26
N GLU A 13 -3.99 -15.27 -2.16
CA GLU A 13 -4.78 -15.29 -0.93
C GLU A 13 -4.61 -13.99 -0.10
N TYR A 14 -5.74 -13.34 0.17
CA TYR A 14 -5.82 -12.07 0.91
C TYR A 14 -5.11 -12.09 2.27
N ALA A 15 -5.25 -13.17 3.05
CA ALA A 15 -4.68 -13.26 4.40
C ALA A 15 -3.14 -13.15 4.40
N LYS A 16 -2.49 -13.91 3.52
CA LYS A 16 -1.01 -13.91 3.38
C LYS A 16 -0.51 -12.56 2.87
N PHE A 17 -1.25 -11.96 1.94
CA PHE A 17 -0.94 -10.63 1.44
C PHE A 17 -1.00 -9.59 2.57
N CYS A 18 -2.09 -9.60 3.35
CA CYS A 18 -2.28 -8.68 4.45
C CYS A 18 -1.17 -8.80 5.51
N GLU A 19 -0.76 -10.00 5.90
CA GLU A 19 0.34 -10.18 6.86
C GLU A 19 1.65 -9.56 6.37
N LYS A 20 1.98 -9.71 5.08
CA LYS A 20 3.16 -9.07 4.49
C LYS A 20 3.08 -7.54 4.58
N VAL A 21 1.93 -6.97 4.22
CA VAL A 21 1.70 -5.52 4.29
C VAL A 21 1.82 -5.02 5.72
N LYS A 22 1.15 -5.67 6.68
CA LYS A 22 1.22 -5.31 8.10
C LYS A 22 2.65 -5.36 8.62
N ARG A 23 3.38 -6.43 8.34
CA ARG A 23 4.77 -6.59 8.79
C ARG A 23 5.65 -5.44 8.29
N LYS A 24 5.55 -5.10 7.01
CA LYS A 24 6.31 -3.99 6.42
C LYS A 24 5.89 -2.63 6.95
N TYR A 25 4.59 -2.40 7.10
CA TYR A 25 4.05 -1.20 7.70
C TYR A 25 4.59 -0.98 9.12
N PHE A 26 4.55 -2.00 9.98
CA PHE A 26 5.09 -1.92 11.34
C PHE A 26 6.61 -1.77 11.37
N GLU A 27 7.34 -2.39 10.43
CA GLU A 27 8.80 -2.22 10.28
C GLU A 27 9.16 -0.74 10.02
N TYR A 28 8.37 -0.03 9.22
CA TYR A 28 8.60 1.38 8.93
C TYR A 28 8.08 2.31 10.03
N LEU A 29 6.95 1.98 10.65
CA LEU A 29 6.45 2.69 11.82
C LEU A 29 7.47 2.70 12.96
N SER A 30 8.11 1.56 13.26
CA SER A 30 9.12 1.48 14.33
C SER A 30 10.37 2.32 14.05
N LYS A 31 10.61 2.66 12.78
CA LYS A 31 11.67 3.58 12.32
C LYS A 31 11.23 5.06 12.31
N GLY A 32 10.02 5.37 12.80
CA GLY A 32 9.50 6.73 12.90
C GLY A 32 8.85 7.28 11.62
N VAL A 33 8.57 6.44 10.62
CA VAL A 33 7.80 6.85 9.44
C VAL A 33 6.32 7.03 9.84
N THR A 34 5.72 8.16 9.50
CA THR A 34 4.34 8.49 9.86
C THR A 34 3.43 8.72 8.65
N LYS A 35 3.96 8.73 7.42
CA LYS A 35 3.18 8.91 6.20
C LYS A 35 3.38 7.71 5.28
N PHE A 36 2.28 7.10 4.89
CA PHE A 36 2.26 5.90 4.07
C PHE A 36 1.31 6.08 2.91
N ARG A 37 1.79 5.78 1.70
CA ARG A 37 0.97 5.79 0.49
C ARG A 37 0.86 4.37 -0.05
N PHE A 38 -0.36 3.87 -0.20
CA PHE A 38 -0.64 2.59 -0.79
C PHE A 38 -1.17 2.81 -2.22
N LEU A 39 -0.38 2.39 -3.21
CA LEU A 39 -0.76 2.39 -4.62
C LEU A 39 -1.29 1.01 -4.97
N VAL A 40 -2.60 0.87 -5.10
CA VAL A 40 -3.25 -0.40 -5.45
C VAL A 40 -3.39 -0.47 -6.96
N VAL A 41 -2.62 -1.35 -7.59
CA VAL A 41 -2.70 -1.61 -9.03
C VAL A 41 -3.84 -2.56 -9.29
N SER A 42 -4.96 -2.03 -9.77
CA SER A 42 -6.15 -2.81 -10.06
C SER A 42 -7.04 -2.07 -11.04
N ASP A 43 -7.61 -2.81 -11.98
CA ASP A 43 -8.64 -2.32 -12.90
C ASP A 43 -10.06 -2.66 -12.37
N ASP A 44 -10.15 -3.30 -11.20
CA ASP A 44 -11.41 -3.70 -10.56
C ASP A 44 -12.07 -2.52 -9.82
N PRO A 45 -13.39 -2.56 -9.60
CA PRO A 45 -14.09 -1.58 -8.76
C PRO A 45 -13.62 -1.63 -7.28
N LEU A 46 -13.75 -0.51 -6.57
CA LEU A 46 -13.35 -0.33 -5.17
C LEU A 46 -13.66 -1.51 -4.26
N HIS A 47 -14.90 -2.03 -4.30
CA HIS A 47 -15.35 -3.11 -3.43
C HIS A 47 -14.58 -4.43 -3.62
N ARG A 48 -13.85 -4.61 -4.72
CA ARG A 48 -13.03 -5.80 -4.99
C ARG A 48 -11.63 -5.69 -4.38
N TRP A 49 -11.00 -4.50 -4.46
CA TRP A 49 -9.61 -4.33 -4.04
C TRP A 49 -9.46 -3.69 -2.66
N ILE A 50 -10.48 -2.99 -2.14
CA ILE A 50 -10.38 -2.27 -0.86
C ILE A 50 -10.02 -3.19 0.29
N GLU A 51 -10.47 -4.45 0.24
CA GLU A 51 -10.09 -5.46 1.22
C GLU A 51 -8.56 -5.59 1.29
N SER A 52 -7.83 -5.56 0.17
CA SER A 52 -6.36 -5.65 0.14
C SER A 52 -5.66 -4.60 1.01
N VAL A 53 -6.25 -3.43 1.23
CA VAL A 53 -5.70 -2.38 2.11
C VAL A 53 -6.45 -2.22 3.42
N ARG A 54 -7.60 -2.87 3.59
CA ARG A 54 -8.43 -2.77 4.80
C ARG A 54 -7.62 -3.06 6.05
N CYS A 55 -6.73 -4.04 5.98
CA CYS A 55 -6.02 -4.49 7.15
C CYS A 55 -4.94 -3.54 7.68
N VAL A 56 -4.52 -2.54 6.89
CA VAL A 56 -3.72 -1.40 7.39
C VAL A 56 -4.58 -0.23 7.85
N LEU A 57 -5.78 -0.06 7.29
CA LEU A 57 -6.73 0.97 7.73
C LEU A 57 -7.34 0.67 9.11
N GLU A 58 -7.51 -0.60 9.46
CA GLU A 58 -8.01 -1.03 10.77
C GLU A 58 -7.01 -0.78 11.91
N ILE A 59 -5.76 -0.44 11.59
CA ILE A 59 -4.72 -0.20 12.59
C ILE A 59 -4.85 1.23 13.10
N ASN A 60 -5.42 1.39 14.30
CA ASN A 60 -5.67 2.67 14.95
C ASN A 60 -4.35 3.26 15.51
N ILE A 61 -3.59 3.97 14.66
CA ILE A 61 -2.28 4.57 14.97
C ILE A 61 -2.21 6.01 14.44
N ALA A 62 -1.40 6.86 15.08
CA ALA A 62 -1.07 8.22 14.65
C ALA A 62 -0.19 8.24 13.37
N ALA A 63 -0.73 7.77 12.25
CA ALA A 63 -0.10 7.80 10.94
C ALA A 63 -1.08 8.33 9.88
N THR A 64 -0.56 9.04 8.89
CA THR A 64 -1.31 9.44 7.70
C THR A 64 -1.25 8.31 6.68
N ILE A 65 -2.41 7.75 6.34
CA ILE A 65 -2.55 6.72 5.31
C ILE A 65 -3.24 7.32 4.09
N ILE A 66 -2.58 7.23 2.94
CA ILE A 66 -3.13 7.62 1.65
C ILE A 66 -3.29 6.35 0.82
N VAL A 67 -4.46 6.16 0.23
CA VAL A 67 -4.73 5.03 -0.67
C VAL A 67 -5.13 5.58 -2.04
N ASN A 68 -4.42 5.15 -3.09
CA ASN A 68 -4.74 5.47 -4.46
C ASN A 68 -4.89 4.16 -5.25
N GLN A 69 -6.00 4.04 -5.99
CA GLN A 69 -6.07 3.06 -7.07
C GLN A 69 -5.29 3.60 -8.27
N VAL A 70 -4.53 2.74 -8.93
CA VAL A 70 -3.78 3.05 -10.16
C VAL A 70 -4.13 1.97 -11.17
N ARG A 71 -4.47 2.37 -12.40
CA ARG A 71 -4.68 1.38 -13.47
C ARG A 71 -3.35 0.80 -13.91
N SER A 72 -3.38 -0.43 -14.41
CA SER A 72 -2.16 -1.14 -14.82
C SER A 72 -1.35 -0.36 -15.86
N GLU A 73 -2.03 0.34 -16.77
CA GLU A 73 -1.45 1.16 -17.84
C GLU A 73 -0.81 2.47 -17.36
N GLU A 74 -1.30 3.04 -16.25
CA GLU A 74 -0.84 4.31 -15.68
C GLU A 74 0.34 4.14 -14.71
N LEU A 75 0.63 2.89 -14.31
CA LEU A 75 1.62 2.58 -13.28
C LEU A 75 3.01 3.15 -13.59
N GLY A 76 3.44 3.06 -14.85
CA GLY A 76 4.75 3.53 -15.29
C GLY A 76 4.94 5.04 -15.04
N GLU A 77 3.91 5.83 -15.35
CA GLU A 77 3.92 7.28 -15.17
C GLU A 77 3.88 7.65 -13.68
N VAL A 78 3.04 6.96 -12.90
CA VAL A 78 2.89 7.23 -11.46
C VAL A 78 4.18 6.93 -10.69
N VAL A 79 4.89 5.85 -11.02
CA VAL A 79 6.10 5.42 -10.28
C VAL A 79 7.32 6.28 -10.61
N GLN A 80 7.42 6.86 -11.81
CA GLN A 80 8.58 7.66 -12.25
C GLN A 80 8.90 8.86 -11.34
N GLY A 81 7.92 9.39 -10.61
CA GLY A 81 8.10 10.52 -9.69
C GLY A 81 8.28 10.15 -8.22
N LEU A 82 8.20 8.86 -7.86
CA LEU A 82 8.13 8.43 -6.47
C LEU A 82 9.49 7.98 -5.94
N LYS A 83 9.69 8.21 -4.63
CA LYS A 83 10.87 7.75 -3.88
C LYS A 83 10.42 6.77 -2.81
N ASN A 84 11.30 5.85 -2.41
CA ASN A 84 11.03 4.85 -1.36
C ASN A 84 9.82 3.95 -1.69
N VAL A 85 9.80 3.43 -2.92
CA VAL A 85 8.76 2.51 -3.39
C VAL A 85 9.13 1.09 -2.99
N GLU A 86 8.22 0.43 -2.28
CA GLU A 86 8.30 -0.96 -1.85
C GLU A 86 7.20 -1.76 -2.54
N GLU A 87 7.58 -2.71 -3.38
CA GLU A 87 6.62 -3.59 -4.03
C GLU A 87 6.23 -4.75 -3.11
N ILE A 88 4.93 -4.95 -2.93
CA ILE A 88 4.36 -6.08 -2.19
C ILE A 88 3.46 -6.86 -3.15
N SER A 89 3.84 -8.13 -3.39
CA SER A 89 3.09 -9.14 -4.15
C SER A 89 2.90 -10.42 -3.36
#